data_AF-A0A6M0M8G3-F1
#
_entry.id   AF-A0A6M0M8G3-F1
#
_cell.length_a   1.000
_cell.length_b   1.000
_cell.length_c   1.000
_cell.angle_alpha   90.00
_cell.angle_beta   90.00
_cell.angle_gamma   90.00
#
_symmetry.space_group_name_H-M   'P 1'
#
loop_
_entity.id
_entity.type
_entity.pdbx_description
1 polymer ?
#
loop_
_entity_poly.entity_id
_entity_poly.type
_entity_poly.pdbx_seq_one_letter_code
_entity_poly.pdbx_strand_id
1 'polypeptide(L)'
;MPEVVNMLLDYLGTSVLFIIISRISVLDIAAGRISSIYIKIIFSLAINIGTVVQILLVRNALEMQSKKYIMNAFKLSAIILVPFTVVAIVVPQLFIIPFTNNISLIKLFNSPMRLLWFVLLLVPAITIMTGILRSKKRNKENMYVNVFSTWLLQVPAAFIFCIILKIGIWGFVLSYLCYFLGRIVGNLFFLIKESRGRTNEVLE
;
A
#
# COMPACT_ATOMS: atom_id res chain seq x y z
N MET A 1 0.59 10.65 -19.43
CA MET A 1 1.78 9.80 -19.21
C MET A 1 2.22 9.60 -17.75
N PRO A 2 1.92 10.46 -16.74
CA PRO A 2 2.39 10.23 -15.36
C PRO A 2 2.00 8.88 -14.75
N GLU A 3 0.80 8.38 -15.03
CA GLU A 3 0.34 7.11 -14.45
C GLU A 3 1.09 5.89 -15.01
N VAL A 4 1.45 5.91 -16.30
CA VAL A 4 2.24 4.84 -16.93
C VAL A 4 3.65 4.79 -16.32
N VAL A 5 4.27 5.97 -16.16
CA VAL A 5 5.58 6.09 -15.50
C VAL A 5 5.49 5.63 -14.04
N ASN A 6 4.44 6.02 -13.33
CA ASN A 6 4.19 5.59 -11.96
C ASN A 6 4.15 4.06 -11.84
N MET A 7 3.36 3.39 -12.69
CA MET A 7 3.25 1.92 -12.69
C MET A 7 4.60 1.26 -13.02
N LEU A 8 5.29 1.74 -14.06
CA LEU A 8 6.60 1.22 -14.45
C LEU A 8 7.60 1.26 -13.28
N LEU A 9 7.72 2.43 -12.63
CA LEU A 9 8.63 2.61 -11.50
C LEU A 9 8.25 1.76 -10.28
N ASP A 10 6.97 1.49 -10.07
CA ASP A 10 6.50 0.64 -8.97
C ASP A 10 6.85 -0.85 -9.21
N TYR A 11 6.69 -1.33 -10.45
CA TYR A 11 7.10 -2.68 -10.84
C TYR A 11 8.61 -2.86 -10.77
N LEU A 12 9.38 -1.86 -11.20
CA LEU A 12 10.84 -1.88 -11.08
C LEU A 12 11.28 -1.88 -9.61
N GLY A 13 10.68 -1.05 -8.77
CA GLY A 13 10.96 -1.03 -7.33
C GLY A 13 10.66 -2.38 -6.66
N THR A 14 9.52 -2.99 -7.00
CA THR A 14 9.17 -4.34 -6.54
C THR A 14 10.19 -5.39 -7.00
N SER A 15 10.68 -5.27 -8.24
CA SER A 15 11.71 -6.17 -8.76
C SER A 15 13.03 -6.04 -7.99
N VAL A 16 13.46 -4.81 -7.71
CA VAL A 16 14.64 -4.53 -6.89
C VAL A 16 14.50 -5.10 -5.47
N LEU A 17 13.34 -4.95 -4.84
CA LEU A 17 13.04 -5.59 -3.54
C LEU A 17 13.26 -7.10 -3.56
N PHE A 18 12.78 -7.78 -4.59
CA PHE A 18 13.00 -9.23 -4.71
C PHE A 18 14.45 -9.62 -5.01
N ILE A 19 15.21 -8.76 -5.71
CA ILE A 19 16.66 -8.95 -5.87
C ILE A 19 17.37 -8.80 -4.52
N ILE A 20 16.92 -7.90 -3.64
CA ILE A 20 17.50 -7.73 -2.30
C ILE A 20 17.22 -8.97 -1.45
N ILE A 21 15.95 -9.40 -1.38
CA ILE A 21 15.55 -10.58 -0.59
C ILE A 21 16.25 -11.85 -1.11
N SER A 22 16.51 -11.93 -2.42
CA SER A 22 17.16 -13.11 -2.99
C SER A 22 18.58 -13.36 -2.54
N ARG A 23 19.21 -12.35 -1.94
CA ARG A 23 20.55 -12.46 -1.36
C ARG A 23 20.55 -13.00 0.08
N ILE A 24 19.39 -13.17 0.71
CA ILE A 24 19.31 -13.62 2.10
C ILE A 24 19.19 -15.15 2.19
N SER A 25 18.08 -15.70 1.71
CA SER A 25 17.77 -17.13 1.79
C SER A 25 16.66 -17.50 0.81
N VAL A 26 16.69 -18.74 0.31
CA VAL A 26 15.65 -19.29 -0.56
C VAL A 26 14.28 -19.31 0.15
N LEU A 27 14.26 -19.60 1.46
CA LEU A 27 13.03 -19.61 2.25
C LEU A 27 12.42 -18.20 2.39
N ASP A 28 13.25 -17.17 2.57
CA ASP A 28 12.79 -15.78 2.67
C ASP A 28 12.19 -15.30 1.35
N ILE A 29 12.81 -15.64 0.21
CA ILE A 29 12.25 -15.35 -1.12
C ILE A 29 10.89 -16.02 -1.28
N ALA A 30 10.79 -17.31 -0.93
CA ALA A 30 9.57 -18.08 -1.08
C ALA A 30 8.43 -17.45 -0.25
N ALA A 31 8.71 -17.13 1.01
CA ALA A 31 7.77 -16.43 1.88
C ALA A 31 7.34 -15.08 1.26
N GLY A 32 8.29 -14.24 0.87
CA GLY A 32 8.00 -12.92 0.28
C GLY A 32 7.19 -12.99 -1.02
N ARG A 33 7.40 -14.02 -1.86
CA ARG A 33 6.63 -14.25 -3.08
C ARG A 33 5.19 -14.63 -2.78
N ILE A 34 4.96 -15.54 -1.84
CA ILE A 34 3.61 -15.93 -1.38
C ILE A 34 2.89 -14.69 -0.83
N SER A 35 3.54 -13.93 0.06
CA SER A 35 2.99 -12.70 0.61
C SER A 35 2.60 -11.71 -0.48
N SER A 36 3.43 -11.56 -1.51
CA SER A 36 3.19 -10.61 -2.60
C SER A 36 1.97 -10.94 -3.46
N ILE A 37 1.56 -12.21 -3.56
CA ILE A 37 0.30 -12.58 -4.23
C ILE A 37 -0.85 -11.89 -3.50
N TYR A 38 -0.88 -12.00 -2.17
CA TYR A 38 -1.95 -11.42 -1.37
C TYR A 38 -1.90 -9.91 -1.26
N ILE A 39 -0.69 -9.31 -1.18
CA ILE A 39 -0.53 -7.86 -1.27
C ILE A 39 -1.21 -7.35 -2.54
N LYS A 40 -0.96 -8.00 -3.69
CA LYS A 40 -1.55 -7.62 -4.98
C LYS A 40 -3.08 -7.79 -5.01
N ILE A 41 -3.61 -8.85 -4.42
CA ILE A 41 -5.07 -9.06 -4.33
C ILE A 41 -5.72 -7.92 -3.53
N ILE A 42 -5.21 -7.62 -2.33
CA ILE A 42 -5.73 -6.53 -1.50
C ILE A 42 -5.59 -5.19 -2.21
N PHE A 43 -4.44 -4.91 -2.82
CA PHE A 43 -4.22 -3.68 -3.58
C PHE A 43 -5.20 -3.54 -4.73
N SER A 44 -5.43 -4.60 -5.50
CA SER A 44 -6.36 -4.58 -6.63
C SER A 44 -7.77 -4.22 -6.17
N LEU A 45 -8.27 -4.86 -5.10
CA LEU A 45 -9.57 -4.55 -4.51
C LEU A 45 -9.64 -3.09 -4.02
N ALA A 46 -8.61 -2.63 -3.32
CA ALA A 46 -8.56 -1.28 -2.78
C ALA A 46 -8.46 -0.19 -3.86
N ILE A 47 -7.73 -0.45 -4.96
CA ILE A 47 -7.62 0.48 -6.10
C ILE A 47 -8.97 0.69 -6.78
N ASN A 48 -9.78 -0.37 -6.91
CA ASN A 48 -11.13 -0.26 -7.46
C ASN A 48 -12.00 0.67 -6.61
N ILE A 49 -11.93 0.57 -5.28
CA ILE A 49 -12.64 1.49 -4.37
C ILE A 49 -12.17 2.94 -4.57
N GLY A 50 -10.85 3.15 -4.63
CA GLY A 50 -10.28 4.49 -4.89
C GLY A 50 -10.71 5.07 -6.24
N THR A 51 -10.82 4.23 -7.28
CA THR A 51 -11.28 4.63 -8.61
C THR A 51 -12.76 5.01 -8.62
N VAL A 52 -13.60 4.29 -7.89
CA VAL A 52 -15.02 4.66 -7.71
C VAL A 52 -15.13 6.03 -7.03
N VAL A 53 -14.33 6.28 -5.98
CA VAL A 53 -14.28 7.61 -5.33
C VAL A 53 -13.88 8.69 -6.34
N GLN A 54 -12.84 8.44 -7.15
CA GLN A 54 -12.42 9.36 -8.19
C GLN A 54 -13.57 9.72 -9.14
N ILE A 55 -14.28 8.71 -9.67
CA ILE A 55 -15.38 8.90 -10.61
C ILE A 55 -16.53 9.70 -9.98
N LEU A 56 -16.94 9.35 -8.75
CA LEU A 56 -18.05 10.00 -8.07
C LEU A 56 -17.74 11.46 -7.72
N LEU A 57 -16.49 11.77 -7.34
CA LEU A 57 -16.08 13.15 -7.04
C LEU A 57 -15.98 14.01 -8.30
N VAL A 58 -15.53 13.46 -9.44
CA VAL A 58 -15.54 14.17 -10.72
C VAL A 58 -16.97 14.44 -11.18
N ARG A 59 -17.86 13.46 -11.04
CA ARG A 59 -19.26 13.57 -11.48
C ARG A 59 -20.08 14.55 -10.64
N ASN A 60 -19.87 14.56 -9.32
CA ASN A 60 -20.71 15.30 -8.37
C ASN A 60 -19.94 16.46 -7.73
N ALA A 61 -19.35 17.34 -8.55
CA ALA A 61 -18.43 18.41 -8.14
C ALA A 61 -18.97 19.40 -7.07
N LEU A 62 -20.24 19.32 -6.67
CA LEU A 62 -20.87 20.16 -5.65
C LEU A 62 -20.66 19.58 -4.24
N GLU A 63 -20.12 20.42 -3.35
CA GLU A 63 -19.26 20.05 -2.22
C GLU A 63 -19.88 19.21 -1.10
N MET A 64 -21.21 19.15 -0.97
CA MET A 64 -21.85 18.52 0.19
C MET A 64 -21.89 16.98 0.10
N GLN A 65 -22.01 16.41 -1.10
CA GLN A 65 -22.07 14.94 -1.29
C GLN A 65 -20.68 14.29 -1.31
N SER A 66 -19.63 15.08 -1.54
CA SER A 66 -18.24 14.60 -1.65
C SER A 66 -17.74 13.90 -0.39
N LYS A 67 -18.03 14.47 0.80
CA LYS A 67 -17.66 13.84 2.09
C LYS A 67 -18.40 12.52 2.31
N LYS A 68 -19.68 12.43 1.91
CA LYS A 68 -20.49 11.21 2.04
C LYS A 68 -19.92 10.08 1.20
N TYR A 69 -19.50 10.35 -0.04
CA TYR A 69 -18.88 9.33 -0.89
C TYR A 69 -17.56 8.81 -0.34
N ILE A 70 -16.70 9.71 0.17
CA ILE A 70 -15.43 9.33 0.80
C ILE A 70 -15.70 8.44 2.04
N MET A 71 -16.63 8.87 2.91
CA MET A 71 -16.98 8.11 4.11
C MET A 71 -17.58 6.74 3.79
N ASN A 72 -18.46 6.66 2.78
CA ASN A 72 -19.04 5.40 2.32
C ASN A 72 -17.98 4.47 1.72
N ALA A 73 -16.99 5.02 0.99
CA ALA A 73 -15.87 4.24 0.48
C ALA A 73 -15.02 3.66 1.62
N PHE A 74 -14.75 4.42 2.68
CA PHE A 74 -14.08 3.91 3.87
C PHE A 74 -14.88 2.79 4.53
N LYS A 75 -16.20 2.98 4.73
CA LYS A 75 -17.08 1.94 5.29
C LYS A 75 -17.09 0.67 4.43
N LEU A 76 -17.25 0.81 3.12
CA LEU A 76 -17.24 -0.31 2.18
C LEU A 76 -15.90 -1.04 2.21
N SER A 77 -14.79 -0.30 2.22
CA SER A 77 -13.46 -0.89 2.32
C SER A 77 -13.25 -1.64 3.63
N ALA A 78 -13.78 -1.11 4.74
CA ALA A 78 -13.71 -1.76 6.03
C ALA A 78 -14.49 -3.07 6.02
N ILE A 79 -15.72 -3.07 5.49
CA ILE A 79 -16.57 -4.27 5.39
C ILE A 79 -15.90 -5.37 4.55
N ILE A 80 -15.23 -5.00 3.45
CA ILE A 80 -14.63 -5.97 2.53
C ILE A 80 -13.25 -6.46 3.04
N LEU A 81 -12.39 -5.55 3.50
CA LEU A 81 -10.98 -5.85 3.71
C LEU A 81 -10.61 -6.13 5.17
N VAL A 82 -11.34 -5.57 6.15
CA VAL A 82 -11.05 -5.83 7.57
C VAL A 82 -11.29 -7.31 7.92
N PRO A 83 -12.40 -7.96 7.53
CA PRO A 83 -12.58 -9.38 7.86
C PRO A 83 -11.44 -10.26 7.30
N PHE A 84 -11.04 -10.00 6.06
CA PHE A 84 -9.97 -10.73 5.40
C PHE A 84 -8.62 -10.56 6.12
N THR A 85 -8.25 -9.31 6.43
CA THR A 85 -7.00 -9.01 7.13
C THR A 85 -7.00 -9.49 8.58
N VAL A 86 -8.14 -9.41 9.29
CA VAL A 86 -8.28 -9.94 10.66
C VAL A 86 -8.05 -11.45 10.66
N VAL A 87 -8.69 -12.20 9.76
CA VAL A 87 -8.47 -13.65 9.65
C VAL A 87 -6.99 -13.96 9.36
N ALA A 88 -6.36 -13.17 8.48
CA ALA A 88 -4.95 -13.31 8.14
C ALA A 88 -3.98 -12.96 9.28
N ILE A 89 -4.35 -12.04 10.16
CA ILE A 89 -3.58 -11.70 11.37
C ILE A 89 -3.69 -12.82 12.41
N VAL A 90 -4.90 -13.34 12.66
CA VAL A 90 -5.10 -14.37 13.69
C VAL A 90 -4.51 -15.71 13.24
N VAL A 91 -4.80 -16.13 12.01
CA VAL A 91 -4.41 -17.44 11.46
C VAL A 91 -3.67 -17.28 10.13
N PRO A 92 -2.43 -16.75 10.13
CA PRO A 92 -1.65 -16.54 8.90
C PRO A 92 -1.35 -17.85 8.15
N GLN A 93 -1.38 -18.99 8.84
CA GLN A 93 -1.12 -20.32 8.27
C GLN A 93 -2.08 -20.68 7.13
N LEU A 94 -3.34 -20.23 7.19
CA LEU A 94 -4.33 -20.47 6.15
C LEU A 94 -3.90 -19.91 4.79
N PHE A 95 -3.01 -18.92 4.78
CA PHE A 95 -2.54 -18.23 3.59
C PHE A 95 -1.24 -18.82 3.03
N ILE A 96 -0.59 -19.75 3.74
CA ILE A 96 0.64 -20.40 3.25
C ILE A 96 0.47 -21.90 2.98
N ILE A 97 -0.36 -22.59 3.77
CA ILE A 97 -0.64 -24.03 3.59
C ILE A 97 -1.07 -24.39 2.16
N PRO A 98 -1.90 -23.59 1.46
CA PRO A 98 -2.28 -23.91 0.08
C PRO A 98 -1.11 -23.96 -0.92
N PHE A 99 0.02 -23.33 -0.59
CA PHE A 99 1.18 -23.26 -1.47
C PHE A 99 2.30 -24.23 -1.09
N THR A 100 2.34 -24.72 0.15
CA THR A 100 3.46 -25.52 0.62
C THR A 100 3.13 -26.33 1.88
N ASN A 101 3.75 -27.50 1.97
CA ASN A 101 3.74 -28.34 3.17
C ASN A 101 5.05 -28.25 3.97
N ASN A 102 5.98 -27.35 3.59
CA ASN A 102 7.26 -27.20 4.27
C ASN A 102 7.08 -26.49 5.63
N ILE A 103 7.24 -27.25 6.71
CA ILE A 103 7.04 -26.78 8.09
C ILE A 103 7.96 -25.59 8.43
N SER A 104 9.21 -25.61 7.98
CA SER A 104 10.17 -24.53 8.23
C SER A 104 9.71 -23.22 7.60
N LEU A 105 9.19 -23.29 6.37
CA LEU A 105 8.66 -22.13 5.66
C LEU A 105 7.38 -21.59 6.33
N ILE A 106 6.47 -22.49 6.75
CA ILE A 106 5.24 -22.11 7.47
C ILE A 106 5.59 -21.40 8.80
N LYS A 107 6.56 -21.93 9.56
CA LYS A 107 7.02 -21.31 10.81
C LYS A 107 7.65 -19.93 10.56
N LEU A 108 8.49 -19.81 9.52
CA LEU A 108 9.12 -18.55 9.13
C LEU A 108 8.09 -17.49 8.73
N PHE A 109 7.00 -17.89 8.06
CA PHE A 109 5.97 -16.97 7.55
C PHE A 109 5.09 -16.38 8.67
N ASN A 110 4.78 -17.14 9.72
CA ASN A 110 3.71 -16.80 10.65
C ASN A 110 3.85 -15.42 11.30
N SER A 111 4.91 -15.18 12.08
CA SER A 111 5.03 -13.94 12.85
C SER A 111 5.22 -12.69 11.98
N PRO A 112 6.14 -12.67 10.99
CA PRO A 112 6.33 -11.51 10.12
C PRO A 112 5.05 -11.14 9.37
N MET A 113 4.28 -12.15 8.93
CA MET A 113 3.09 -11.86 8.14
C MET A 113 1.94 -11.28 8.93
N ARG A 114 1.80 -11.58 10.22
CA ARG A 114 0.82 -10.88 11.06
C ARG A 114 1.01 -9.37 11.00
N LEU A 115 2.26 -8.91 11.08
CA LEU A 115 2.58 -7.49 10.95
C LEU A 115 2.26 -7.00 9.54
N LEU A 116 2.63 -7.73 8.50
CA LEU A 116 2.29 -7.33 7.12
C LEU A 116 0.78 -7.16 6.92
N TRP A 117 -0.03 -8.12 7.38
CA TRP A 117 -1.49 -8.06 7.27
C TRP A 117 -2.08 -6.89 8.03
N PHE A 118 -1.54 -6.58 9.22
CA PHE A 118 -1.91 -5.40 9.97
C PHE A 118 -1.59 -4.12 9.19
N VAL A 119 -0.41 -4.03 8.59
CA VAL A 119 -0.01 -2.89 7.76
C VAL A 119 -0.89 -2.75 6.51
N LEU A 120 -1.38 -3.85 5.94
CA LEU A 120 -2.26 -3.81 4.77
C LEU A 120 -3.64 -3.18 5.05
N LEU A 121 -4.04 -3.00 6.31
CA LEU A 121 -5.21 -2.20 6.69
C LEU A 121 -5.11 -0.73 6.26
N LEU A 122 -3.90 -0.24 6.00
CA LEU A 122 -3.62 1.12 5.56
C LEU A 122 -3.90 1.32 4.06
N VAL A 123 -3.92 0.24 3.27
CA VAL A 123 -4.04 0.29 1.79
C VAL A 123 -5.31 1.03 1.33
N PRO A 124 -6.50 0.79 1.90
CA PRO A 124 -7.71 1.47 1.44
C PRO A 124 -7.66 2.98 1.65
N ALA A 125 -7.09 3.44 2.77
CA ALA A 125 -6.93 4.87 3.01
C ALA A 125 -6.05 5.51 1.93
N ILE A 126 -4.95 4.84 1.59
CA ILE A 126 -4.01 5.27 0.56
C ILE A 126 -4.67 5.36 -0.82
N THR A 127 -5.44 4.34 -1.22
CA THR A 127 -6.08 4.31 -2.54
C THR A 127 -7.25 5.29 -2.64
N ILE A 128 -8.01 5.49 -1.55
CA ILE A 128 -9.05 6.52 -1.47
C ILE A 128 -8.44 7.92 -1.60
N MET A 129 -7.37 8.24 -0.84
CA MET A 129 -6.67 9.51 -0.96
C MET A 129 -6.12 9.75 -2.36
N THR A 130 -5.57 8.69 -2.98
CA THR A 130 -5.12 8.73 -4.38
C THR A 130 -6.28 9.07 -5.32
N GLY A 131 -7.42 8.42 -5.15
CA GLY A 131 -8.63 8.70 -5.93
C GLY A 131 -9.09 10.16 -5.81
N ILE A 132 -8.99 10.74 -4.60
CA ILE A 132 -9.29 12.16 -4.35
C ILE A 132 -8.31 13.09 -5.07
N LEU A 133 -7.01 12.79 -5.06
CA LEU A 133 -6.02 13.60 -5.79
C LEU A 133 -6.25 13.52 -7.31
N ARG A 134 -6.53 12.31 -7.82
CA ARG A 134 -6.78 12.08 -9.24
C ARG A 134 -8.07 12.75 -9.72
N SER A 135 -9.13 12.82 -8.90
CA SER A 135 -10.37 13.52 -9.28
C SER A 135 -10.14 15.01 -9.52
N LYS A 136 -9.13 15.59 -8.86
CA LYS A 136 -8.71 16.98 -9.03
C LYS A 136 -7.65 17.18 -10.11
N LYS A 137 -7.37 16.17 -10.95
CA LYS A 137 -6.32 16.17 -11.98
C LYS A 137 -4.88 16.29 -11.42
N ARG A 138 -4.67 16.03 -10.12
CA ARG A 138 -3.36 16.09 -9.43
C ARG A 138 -2.61 14.75 -9.49
N ASN A 139 -2.48 14.23 -10.72
CA ASN A 139 -1.88 12.91 -10.97
C ASN A 139 -0.37 12.89 -10.72
N LYS A 140 0.31 14.03 -10.89
CA LYS A 140 1.75 14.15 -10.70
C LYS A 140 2.13 14.00 -9.22
N GLU A 141 1.34 14.57 -8.34
CA GLU A 141 1.56 14.50 -6.89
C GLU A 141 1.41 13.09 -6.37
N ASN A 142 0.38 12.35 -6.80
CA ASN A 142 0.28 10.93 -6.47
C ASN A 142 1.48 10.14 -6.98
N MET A 143 1.96 10.41 -8.20
CA MET A 143 3.17 9.78 -8.73
C MET A 143 4.39 10.09 -7.87
N TYR A 144 4.61 11.35 -7.49
CA TYR A 144 5.75 11.73 -6.63
C TYR A 144 5.70 11.05 -5.27
N VAL A 145 4.53 11.01 -4.62
CA VAL A 145 4.36 10.30 -3.34
C VAL A 145 4.68 8.82 -3.50
N ASN A 146 4.19 8.19 -4.56
CA ASN A 146 4.44 6.77 -4.82
C ASN A 146 5.93 6.50 -5.06
N VAL A 147 6.53 7.19 -6.03
CA VAL A 147 7.94 7.01 -6.42
C VAL A 147 8.87 7.30 -5.23
N PHE A 148 8.61 8.37 -4.48
CA PHE A 148 9.35 8.67 -3.25
C PHE A 148 9.26 7.52 -2.25
N SER A 149 8.05 7.03 -2.00
CA SER A 149 7.83 5.96 -1.02
C SER A 149 8.48 4.65 -1.46
N THR A 150 8.44 4.31 -2.74
CA THR A 150 9.05 3.08 -3.27
C THR A 150 10.59 3.20 -3.26
N TRP A 151 11.14 4.26 -3.84
CA TRP A 151 12.58 4.35 -4.11
C TRP A 151 13.41 4.95 -3.00
N LEU A 152 12.86 5.85 -2.18
CA LEU A 152 13.60 6.52 -1.12
C LEU A 152 13.25 5.99 0.28
N LEU A 153 12.13 5.29 0.44
CA LEU A 153 11.78 4.64 1.70
C LEU A 153 11.88 3.12 1.59
N GLN A 154 11.10 2.48 0.72
CA GLN A 154 10.98 1.03 0.68
C GLN A 154 12.28 0.33 0.30
N VAL A 155 12.88 0.69 -0.84
CA VAL A 155 14.10 0.04 -1.35
C VAL A 155 15.28 0.24 -0.39
N PRO A 156 15.58 1.45 0.11
CA PRO A 156 16.62 1.65 1.11
C PRO A 156 16.33 0.94 2.43
N ALA A 157 15.09 0.99 2.93
CA ALA A 157 14.71 0.26 4.13
C ALA A 157 14.89 -1.26 3.96
N ALA A 158 14.51 -1.82 2.80
CA ALA A 158 14.75 -3.21 2.49
C ALA A 158 16.25 -3.53 2.47
N PHE A 159 17.08 -2.70 1.86
CA PHE A 159 18.53 -2.90 1.88
C PHE A 159 19.09 -2.91 3.31
N ILE A 160 18.71 -1.92 4.14
CA ILE A 160 19.15 -1.81 5.53
C ILE A 160 18.68 -3.02 6.35
N PHE A 161 17.38 -3.33 6.32
CA PHE A 161 16.83 -4.39 7.15
C PHE A 161 17.24 -5.79 6.68
N CYS A 162 17.25 -6.05 5.37
CA CYS A 162 17.55 -7.37 4.83
C CYS A 162 19.05 -7.67 4.76
N ILE A 163 19.88 -6.70 4.35
CA ILE A 163 21.31 -6.93 4.07
C ILE A 163 22.20 -6.53 5.24
N ILE A 164 21.98 -5.34 5.81
CA ILE A 164 22.83 -4.81 6.89
C ILE A 164 22.46 -5.49 8.21
N LEU A 165 21.18 -5.45 8.57
CA LEU A 165 20.67 -6.00 9.84
C LEU A 165 20.38 -7.51 9.77
N LYS A 166 20.31 -8.09 8.57
CA LYS A 166 20.14 -9.53 8.34
C LYS A 166 18.96 -10.16 9.09
N ILE A 167 17.87 -9.43 9.26
CA ILE A 167 16.68 -9.90 9.99
C ILE A 167 15.73 -10.77 9.12
N GLY A 168 16.19 -11.24 7.96
CA GLY A 168 15.43 -12.13 7.09
C GLY A 168 14.15 -11.50 6.53
N ILE A 169 13.09 -12.30 6.43
CA ILE A 169 11.76 -11.88 5.99
C ILE A 169 11.16 -10.71 6.82
N TRP A 170 11.60 -10.48 8.06
CA TRP A 170 11.16 -9.31 8.81
C TRP A 170 11.58 -8.00 8.14
N GLY A 171 12.76 -7.98 7.52
CA GLY A 171 13.24 -6.80 6.82
C GLY A 171 12.39 -6.46 5.60
N PHE A 172 11.87 -7.48 4.91
CA PHE A 172 10.89 -7.31 3.85
C PHE A 172 9.59 -6.66 4.38
N VAL A 173 9.04 -7.18 5.47
CA VAL A 173 7.80 -6.64 6.05
C VAL A 173 7.98 -5.20 6.55
N LEU A 174 9.08 -4.90 7.23
CA LEU A 174 9.38 -3.56 7.71
C LEU A 174 9.62 -2.56 6.56
N SER A 175 10.18 -3.01 5.43
CA SER A 175 10.29 -2.17 4.24
C SER A 175 8.91 -1.76 3.71
N TYR A 176 7.95 -2.69 3.67
CA TYR A 176 6.56 -2.38 3.29
C TYR A 176 5.90 -1.42 4.27
N LEU A 177 6.14 -1.57 5.58
CA LEU A 177 5.67 -0.59 6.56
C LEU A 177 6.17 0.82 6.23
N CYS A 178 7.46 0.98 5.92
CA CYS A 178 8.04 2.27 5.53
C CYS A 178 7.39 2.84 4.27
N TYR A 179 7.16 1.98 3.26
CA TYR A 179 6.46 2.33 2.03
C TYR A 179 5.05 2.88 2.31
N PHE A 180 4.23 2.14 3.06
CA PHE A 180 2.84 2.51 3.31
C PHE A 180 2.71 3.77 4.18
N LEU A 181 3.58 3.91 5.19
CA LEU A 181 3.62 5.12 6.02
C LEU A 181 4.00 6.35 5.19
N GLY A 182 5.06 6.24 4.37
CA GLY A 182 5.46 7.31 3.45
C GLY A 182 4.34 7.71 2.51
N ARG A 183 3.61 6.71 1.99
CA ARG A 183 2.46 6.93 1.12
C ARG A 183 1.29 7.63 1.83
N ILE A 184 0.97 7.27 3.07
CA ILE A 184 -0.06 7.97 3.84
C ILE A 184 0.36 9.41 4.09
N VAL A 185 1.55 9.62 4.64
CA VAL A 185 2.04 10.95 5.03
C VAL A 185 2.12 11.86 3.81
N GLY A 186 2.68 11.39 2.70
CA GLY A 186 2.78 12.16 1.46
C GLY A 186 1.40 12.54 0.89
N ASN A 187 0.45 11.60 0.86
CA ASN A 187 -0.90 11.91 0.38
C ASN A 187 -1.62 12.90 1.30
N LEU A 188 -1.53 12.73 2.62
CA LEU A 188 -2.10 13.66 3.60
C LEU A 188 -1.50 15.06 3.45
N PHE A 189 -0.19 15.17 3.27
CA PHE A 189 0.49 16.45 3.07
C PHE A 189 -0.09 17.21 1.86
N PHE A 190 -0.24 16.56 0.71
CA PHE A 190 -0.80 17.20 -0.48
C PHE A 190 -2.29 17.55 -0.33
N LEU A 191 -3.06 16.72 0.38
CA LEU A 191 -4.47 16.99 0.66
C LEU A 191 -4.68 18.15 1.65
N ILE A 192 -3.80 18.30 2.66
CA ILE A 192 -3.85 19.42 3.62
C ILE A 192 -3.37 20.72 2.96
N LYS A 193 -2.29 20.67 2.17
CA LYS A 193 -1.80 21.83 1.41
C LYS A 193 -2.90 22.41 0.52
N GLU A 194 -3.68 21.53 -0.10
CA GLU A 194 -4.84 21.90 -0.91
C GLU A 194 -5.95 22.58 -0.10
N SER A 195 -6.34 22.02 1.05
CA SER A 195 -7.42 22.60 1.84
C SER A 195 -7.08 24.02 2.31
N ARG A 196 -5.80 24.27 2.61
CA ARG A 196 -5.31 25.60 3.00
C ARG A 196 -5.26 26.59 1.82
N GLY A 197 -4.87 26.14 0.63
CA GLY A 197 -4.85 26.99 -0.57
C GLY A 197 -6.21 27.58 -0.91
N ARG A 198 -7.28 26.77 -0.83
CA ARG A 198 -8.66 27.25 -1.06
C ARG A 198 -9.16 28.21 0.00
N THR A 199 -8.69 28.09 1.25
CA THR A 199 -9.10 29.02 2.31
C THR A 199 -8.56 30.43 2.04
N ASN A 200 -7.39 30.53 1.41
CA ASN A 200 -6.78 31.81 1.08
C ASN A 200 -7.42 32.48 -0.14
N GLU A 201 -7.82 31.71 -1.16
CA GLU A 201 -8.51 32.23 -2.36
C GLU A 201 -9.94 32.76 -2.10
N VAL A 202 -10.55 32.42 -0.96
CA VAL A 202 -11.90 32.91 -0.57
C VAL A 202 -11.82 34.17 0.31
N LEU A 203 -10.62 34.52 0.78
CA LEU A 203 -10.36 35.67 1.64
C LEU A 203 -9.69 36.84 0.90
N GLU A 204 -9.42 36.69 -0.40
CA GLU A 204 -9.02 37.74 -1.35
C GLU A 204 -10.19 38.09 -2.28
#